data_AF-A0A846PHF6-F1
#
_entry.id   AF-A0A846PHF6-F1
#
_cell.length_a   1.000
_cell.length_b   1.000
_cell.length_c   1.000
_cell.angle_alpha   90.00
_cell.angle_beta   90.00
_cell.angle_gamma   90.00
#
_symmetry.space_group_name_H-M   'P 1'
#
loop_
_entity.id
_entity.type
_entity.pdbx_description
1 polymer ?
#
loop_
_entity_poly.entity_id
_entity_poly.type
_entity_poly.pdbx_seq_one_letter_code
_entity_poly.pdbx_strand_id
1 'polypeptide(L)'
;MTARHKIITRKLILGIIIVAAIASPGITSAEIIFQPQENIDSRINELMSQGDIPSLAAGIVINDTLVWSKGYGDQPDLDTVYMIASITKIFTATAIMQLYDNGTLDLDTDINNYIPFGVRNPNYPSDPITIRMLLTHTSGINHGVSDEILWDWDVDMINWQNIKMGWNFTPWDPRPTLGEFLNGSLNPSGAYYAPENWQSRPGTRWGYSNTGFLLLSYLVEQLTNQSYAGYLQKNVFDPLDMTSTGFNYTDFTGRNAIPYELRNNTNDAYPIYNQHNLGAGALRSTVPDLANFLIAHMNQGSYNSTPILLPQTVDLMQTRHLYTWGTELCGFQRYGQGLGWPLFRGNIIGHSGAIHGFLAQIAFKTVNNGKYGIVFMVNRGVTLVEDDYLANTFFPSMIDLLLDEAARLFSLYKQLAILSSPFAAVPFTINEQPQSTPYQESLIQDSYVIEMPETHGEYNWAHWLEDGDTNRTKVVIVNTSITLTGVFCHFCDLDKNGCVNMKDIAVAASAFGSDPNHPRWNPNADINRDNKVDLMDIGNTARNFGKT
;
A
#
# COMPACT_ATOMS: atom_id res chain seq x y z
N MET A 1 27.77 36.11 76.96
CA MET A 1 28.39 37.40 76.60
C MET A 1 29.25 37.17 75.36
N THR A 2 29.11 38.07 74.38
CA THR A 2 30.04 38.38 73.25
C THR A 2 30.40 37.26 72.28
N ALA A 3 30.43 37.43 70.95
CA ALA A 3 30.06 38.52 70.06
C ALA A 3 30.17 38.03 68.60
N ARG A 4 29.25 38.50 67.75
CA ARG A 4 29.46 39.07 66.39
C ARG A 4 30.48 38.41 65.44
N HIS A 5 30.07 38.13 64.19
CA HIS A 5 30.19 39.09 63.07
C HIS A 5 29.55 38.55 61.78
N LYS A 6 28.64 39.36 61.21
CA LYS A 6 28.40 39.47 59.76
C LYS A 6 29.68 39.99 59.08
N ILE A 7 29.91 39.69 57.80
CA ILE A 7 30.14 40.66 56.69
C ILE A 7 30.46 39.90 55.36
N ILE A 8 29.58 39.94 54.35
CA ILE A 8 29.54 40.75 53.08
C ILE A 8 30.31 40.16 51.87
N THR A 9 29.55 39.91 50.77
CA THR A 9 29.90 39.94 49.31
C THR A 9 30.85 38.87 48.74
N ARG A 10 30.67 38.32 47.52
CA ARG A 10 30.27 38.92 46.24
C ARG A 10 29.84 37.81 45.24
N LYS A 11 28.97 38.18 44.30
CA LYS A 11 28.49 37.45 43.11
C LYS A 11 29.63 36.85 42.25
N LEU A 12 29.38 35.75 41.53
CA LEU A 12 29.35 35.66 40.04
C LEU A 12 29.42 34.19 39.52
N ILE A 13 28.54 33.91 38.55
CA ILE A 13 28.71 33.07 37.34
C ILE A 13 28.79 31.54 37.48
N LEU A 14 27.68 30.90 37.06
CA LEU A 14 27.61 29.54 36.52
C LEU A 14 28.50 29.41 35.28
N GLY A 15 29.46 28.49 35.31
CA GLY A 15 30.17 27.97 34.16
C GLY A 15 30.26 26.46 34.26
N ILE A 16 29.49 25.76 33.42
CA ILE A 16 29.54 24.31 33.18
C ILE A 16 30.38 24.08 31.92
N ILE A 17 31.25 23.05 31.92
CA ILE A 17 31.74 22.19 30.81
C ILE A 17 32.88 21.30 31.42
N ILE A 18 32.68 19.97 31.62
CA ILE A 18 33.05 18.80 30.74
C ILE A 18 34.58 18.53 30.78
N VAL A 19 35.21 17.35 30.91
CA VAL A 19 34.92 15.88 30.91
C VAL A 19 36.23 15.21 31.46
N ALA A 20 36.27 14.09 32.20
CA ALA A 20 36.28 12.71 31.67
C ALA A 20 36.37 11.62 32.79
N ALA A 21 35.63 10.53 32.54
CA ALA A 21 35.77 9.08 32.79
C ALA A 21 36.74 8.57 33.91
N ILE A 22 36.50 7.45 34.61
CA ILE A 22 36.14 6.10 34.13
C ILE A 22 35.51 5.29 35.29
N ALA A 23 34.35 4.66 35.08
CA ALA A 23 33.86 3.51 35.87
C ALA A 23 32.91 2.68 35.00
N SER A 24 33.21 1.39 34.83
CA SER A 24 32.54 0.47 33.89
C SER A 24 31.29 -0.18 34.51
N PRO A 25 30.09 0.03 33.95
CA PRO A 25 28.90 -0.78 34.23
C PRO A 25 28.82 -1.95 33.26
N GLY A 26 28.33 -3.10 33.75
CA GLY A 26 28.04 -4.28 32.95
C GLY A 26 27.14 -3.95 31.76
N ILE A 27 27.45 -4.56 30.61
CA ILE A 27 26.65 -4.43 29.39
C ILE A 27 25.39 -5.26 29.61
N THR A 28 24.38 -4.60 30.20
CA THR A 28 22.99 -4.81 29.84
C THR A 28 22.91 -4.92 28.33
N SER A 29 22.43 -6.05 27.81
CA SER A 29 21.96 -6.11 26.43
C SER A 29 20.93 -5.02 26.30
N ALA A 30 21.34 -3.89 25.70
CA ALA A 30 20.43 -2.86 25.31
C ALA A 30 19.42 -3.54 24.38
N GLU A 31 18.19 -3.70 24.86
CA GLU A 31 17.08 -3.59 23.95
C GLU A 31 17.38 -2.37 23.10
N ILE A 32 17.42 -2.54 21.78
CA ILE A 32 17.19 -1.39 20.92
C ILE A 32 15.72 -1.04 21.13
N ILE A 33 15.44 -0.35 22.24
CA ILE A 33 14.26 0.46 22.38
C ILE A 33 14.49 1.56 21.35
N PHE A 34 13.96 1.37 20.14
CA PHE A 34 13.72 2.51 19.26
C PHE A 34 12.78 3.44 20.03
N GLN A 35 13.33 4.50 20.61
CA GLN A 35 12.52 5.61 21.08
C GLN A 35 11.82 6.20 19.85
N PRO A 36 10.49 6.38 19.89
CA PRO A 36 9.71 6.73 18.71
C PRO A 36 10.12 8.11 18.19
N GLN A 37 10.57 8.16 16.95
CA GLN A 37 10.64 9.39 16.18
C GLN A 37 9.23 9.60 15.61
N GLU A 38 8.35 10.24 16.41
CA GLU A 38 6.89 10.32 16.18
C GLU A 38 6.22 8.95 15.95
N ASN A 39 5.25 8.59 16.79
CA ASN A 39 4.36 7.50 16.42
C ASN A 39 3.57 7.98 15.18
N ILE A 40 3.76 7.35 14.01
CA ILE A 40 3.00 7.62 12.79
C ILE A 40 1.50 7.75 13.08
N ASP A 41 0.97 6.94 14.00
CA ASP A 41 -0.41 7.02 14.47
C ASP A 41 -0.75 8.35 15.12
N SER A 42 0.15 8.89 15.95
CA SER A 42 -0.05 10.17 16.64
C SER A 42 -0.11 11.30 15.62
N ARG A 43 0.76 11.27 14.61
CA ARG A 43 0.79 12.30 13.57
C ARG A 43 -0.44 12.22 12.66
N ILE A 44 -0.87 11.02 12.28
CA ILE A 44 -2.12 10.80 11.53
C ILE A 44 -3.32 11.32 12.33
N ASN A 45 -3.45 10.95 13.60
CA ASN A 45 -4.55 11.42 14.46
C ASN A 45 -4.54 12.94 14.64
N GLU A 46 -3.35 13.56 14.77
CA GLU A 46 -3.21 15.02 14.85
C GLU A 46 -3.71 15.69 13.56
N LEU A 47 -3.26 15.20 12.40
CA LEU A 47 -3.68 15.71 11.08
C LEU A 47 -5.19 15.53 10.87
N MET A 48 -5.75 14.39 11.24
CA MET A 48 -7.20 14.15 11.15
C MET A 48 -7.98 15.09 12.08
N SER A 49 -7.52 15.26 13.33
CA SER A 49 -8.18 16.12 14.31
C SER A 49 -8.13 17.60 13.94
N GLN A 50 -7.05 18.07 13.34
CA GLN A 50 -6.92 19.46 12.87
C GLN A 50 -7.85 19.75 11.69
N GLY A 51 -8.06 18.75 10.83
CA GLY A 51 -8.92 18.87 9.65
C GLY A 51 -10.39 18.57 9.91
N ASP A 52 -10.75 17.98 11.05
CA ASP A 52 -12.05 17.32 11.25
C ASP A 52 -12.31 16.28 10.14
N ILE A 53 -11.38 15.34 9.96
CA ILE A 53 -11.46 14.30 8.92
C ILE A 53 -12.13 13.05 9.52
N PRO A 54 -13.32 12.64 9.04
CA PRO A 54 -14.09 11.59 9.70
C PRO A 54 -13.46 10.21 9.65
N SER A 55 -12.89 9.81 8.51
CA SER A 55 -12.29 8.50 8.33
C SER A 55 -11.12 8.53 7.35
N LEU A 56 -10.11 7.72 7.68
CA LEU A 56 -8.93 7.48 6.85
C LEU A 56 -8.53 6.01 6.94
N ALA A 57 -8.08 5.44 5.83
CA ALA A 57 -7.30 4.20 5.82
C ALA A 57 -5.98 4.42 5.08
N ALA A 58 -4.88 3.87 5.58
CA ALA A 58 -3.55 3.98 4.97
C ALA A 58 -2.76 2.67 5.03
N GLY A 59 -1.78 2.53 4.14
CA GLY A 59 -0.86 1.40 4.06
C GLY A 59 0.48 1.73 3.40
N ILE A 60 1.50 0.96 3.76
CA ILE A 60 2.87 1.05 3.25
C ILE A 60 3.28 -0.30 2.68
N VAL A 61 3.73 -0.29 1.44
CA VAL A 61 4.22 -1.46 0.72
C VAL A 61 5.74 -1.39 0.58
N ILE A 62 6.44 -2.48 0.91
CA ILE A 62 7.87 -2.66 0.63
C ILE A 62 8.02 -3.83 -0.33
N ASN A 63 8.56 -3.57 -1.52
CA ASN A 63 8.71 -4.54 -2.60
C ASN A 63 7.41 -5.28 -2.92
N ASP A 64 7.21 -6.46 -2.34
CA ASP A 64 6.10 -7.38 -2.58
C ASP A 64 5.14 -7.51 -1.39
N THR A 65 5.34 -6.73 -0.32
CA THR A 65 4.65 -6.93 0.95
C THR A 65 4.01 -5.64 1.45
N LEU A 66 2.74 -5.70 1.84
CA LEU A 66 2.08 -4.67 2.66
C LEU A 66 2.59 -4.81 4.11
N VAL A 67 3.61 -4.01 4.47
CA VAL A 67 4.30 -4.15 5.77
C VAL A 67 3.59 -3.42 6.91
N TRP A 68 2.72 -2.48 6.58
CA TRP A 68 1.92 -1.72 7.54
C TRP A 68 0.62 -1.26 6.91
N SER A 69 -0.47 -1.34 7.65
CA SER A 69 -1.76 -0.75 7.26
C SER A 69 -2.64 -0.52 8.47
N LYS A 70 -3.41 0.58 8.46
CA LYS A 70 -4.34 0.91 9.54
C LYS A 70 -5.46 1.83 9.07
N GLY A 71 -6.65 1.67 9.67
CA GLY A 71 -7.76 2.63 9.55
C GLY A 71 -7.96 3.44 10.83
N TYR A 72 -8.57 4.61 10.68
CA TYR A 72 -8.72 5.65 11.70
C TYR A 72 -10.09 6.33 11.59
N GLY A 73 -10.49 6.97 12.70
CA GLY A 73 -11.71 7.75 12.78
C GLY A 73 -12.96 6.89 12.96
N ASP A 74 -14.08 7.36 12.41
CA ASP A 74 -15.42 6.79 12.63
C ASP A 74 -15.62 5.43 11.95
N GLN A 75 -14.83 5.15 10.90
CA GLN A 75 -14.84 3.88 10.15
C GLN A 75 -13.39 3.36 10.06
N PRO A 76 -12.85 2.79 11.15
CA PRO A 76 -11.43 2.44 11.25
C PRO A 76 -11.09 1.06 10.68
N ASP A 77 -12.08 0.30 10.21
CA ASP A 77 -11.86 -1.03 9.66
C ASP A 77 -11.15 -0.95 8.31
N LEU A 78 -10.11 -1.77 8.11
CA LEU A 78 -9.40 -1.86 6.82
C LEU A 78 -10.26 -2.43 5.68
N ASP A 79 -11.42 -3.01 6.02
CA ASP A 79 -12.43 -3.48 5.08
C ASP A 79 -13.43 -2.38 4.68
N THR A 80 -13.26 -1.16 5.20
CA THR A 80 -14.03 0.02 4.78
C THR A 80 -13.68 0.37 3.34
N VAL A 81 -14.72 0.52 2.51
CA VAL A 81 -14.62 0.71 1.06
C VAL A 81 -14.79 2.18 0.70
N TYR A 82 -13.80 2.78 0.04
CA TYR A 82 -13.79 4.18 -0.38
C TYR A 82 -13.85 4.27 -1.91
N MET A 83 -14.40 5.35 -2.47
CA MET A 83 -14.20 5.64 -3.89
C MET A 83 -12.76 6.13 -4.11
N ILE A 84 -12.10 5.56 -5.12
CA ILE A 84 -10.69 5.86 -5.43
C ILE A 84 -10.56 6.89 -6.56
N ALA A 85 -11.68 7.33 -7.11
CA ALA A 85 -11.75 8.37 -8.14
C ALA A 85 -10.77 8.09 -9.28
N SER A 86 -9.94 9.08 -9.64
CA SER A 86 -9.04 9.00 -10.80
C SER A 86 -7.94 7.95 -10.71
N ILE A 87 -7.70 7.32 -9.55
CA ILE A 87 -6.89 6.10 -9.48
C ILE A 87 -7.48 5.00 -10.39
N THR A 88 -8.78 5.03 -10.70
CA THR A 88 -9.40 4.14 -11.69
C THR A 88 -8.67 4.12 -13.04
N LYS A 89 -8.04 5.23 -13.46
CA LYS A 89 -7.35 5.32 -14.76
C LYS A 89 -6.19 4.35 -14.90
N ILE A 90 -5.45 4.07 -13.84
CA ILE A 90 -4.34 3.10 -13.90
C ILE A 90 -4.84 1.65 -14.02
N PHE A 91 -6.07 1.36 -13.59
CA PHE A 91 -6.76 0.09 -13.88
C PHE A 91 -7.19 0.01 -15.35
N THR A 92 -7.79 1.08 -15.89
CA THR A 92 -8.14 1.18 -17.31
C THR A 92 -6.92 1.02 -18.20
N ALA A 93 -5.82 1.67 -17.83
CA ALA A 93 -4.54 1.54 -18.54
C ALA A 93 -4.03 0.10 -18.47
N THR A 94 -4.09 -0.55 -17.30
CA THR A 94 -3.72 -1.97 -17.15
C THR A 94 -4.53 -2.87 -18.08
N ALA A 95 -5.85 -2.69 -18.16
CA ALA A 95 -6.70 -3.47 -19.06
C ALA A 95 -6.33 -3.26 -20.54
N ILE A 96 -6.09 -2.02 -20.97
CA ILE A 96 -5.64 -1.71 -22.33
C ILE A 96 -4.28 -2.34 -22.62
N MET A 97 -3.37 -2.33 -21.65
CA MET A 97 -2.04 -2.91 -21.82
C MET A 97 -2.05 -4.44 -21.80
N GLN A 98 -3.04 -5.09 -21.16
CA GLN A 98 -3.29 -6.53 -21.34
C GLN A 98 -3.74 -6.87 -22.77
N LEU A 99 -4.59 -6.02 -23.36
CA LEU A 99 -4.99 -6.15 -24.76
C LEU A 99 -3.85 -5.85 -25.75
N TYR A 100 -2.88 -5.04 -25.33
CA TYR A 100 -1.63 -4.86 -26.07
C TYR A 100 -0.75 -6.11 -25.97
N ASP A 101 -0.58 -6.67 -24.76
CA ASP A 101 0.25 -7.87 -24.52
C ASP A 101 -0.21 -9.08 -25.32
N ASN A 102 -1.53 -9.25 -25.48
CA ASN A 102 -2.09 -10.37 -26.24
C ASN A 102 -2.26 -10.07 -27.75
N GLY A 103 -1.83 -8.89 -28.21
CA GLY A 103 -1.89 -8.48 -29.63
C GLY A 103 -3.28 -8.13 -30.15
N THR A 104 -4.27 -7.90 -29.28
CA THR A 104 -5.64 -7.48 -29.67
C THR A 104 -5.66 -6.05 -30.20
N LEU A 105 -4.77 -5.18 -29.70
CA LEU A 105 -4.60 -3.81 -30.17
C LEU A 105 -3.12 -3.44 -30.33
N ASP A 106 -2.90 -2.43 -31.17
CA ASP A 106 -1.62 -1.73 -31.29
C ASP A 106 -1.77 -0.28 -30.83
N LEU A 107 -0.79 0.21 -30.07
CA LEU A 107 -0.86 1.50 -29.38
C LEU A 107 -0.85 2.71 -30.31
N ASP A 108 -0.24 2.58 -31.49
CA ASP A 108 0.01 3.67 -32.43
C ASP A 108 -0.91 3.59 -33.67
N THR A 109 -1.73 2.56 -33.73
CA THR A 109 -2.83 2.45 -34.67
C THR A 109 -3.94 3.43 -34.33
N ASP A 110 -4.60 3.89 -35.38
CA ASP A 110 -5.76 4.76 -35.30
C ASP A 110 -6.92 4.12 -34.53
N ILE A 111 -7.46 4.83 -33.54
CA ILE A 111 -8.56 4.32 -32.72
C ILE A 111 -9.83 3.99 -33.52
N ASN A 112 -10.01 4.63 -34.68
CA ASN A 112 -11.16 4.37 -35.55
C ASN A 112 -11.15 2.95 -36.16
N ASN A 113 -10.04 2.23 -36.05
CA ASN A 113 -9.98 0.82 -36.45
C ASN A 113 -10.60 -0.13 -35.40
N TYR A 114 -10.85 0.36 -34.18
CA TYR A 114 -11.29 -0.44 -33.03
C TYR A 114 -12.68 -0.08 -32.51
N ILE A 115 -13.32 0.94 -33.07
CA ILE A 115 -14.55 1.53 -32.54
C ILE A 115 -15.58 1.80 -33.65
N PRO A 116 -16.90 1.62 -33.42
CA PRO A 116 -17.91 1.67 -34.48
C PRO A 116 -18.33 3.08 -34.92
N PHE A 117 -17.68 4.15 -34.44
CA PHE A 117 -17.98 5.53 -34.82
C PHE A 117 -16.70 6.33 -35.03
N GLY A 118 -16.80 7.44 -35.77
CA GLY A 118 -15.65 8.30 -36.02
C GLY A 118 -15.24 9.06 -34.76
N VAL A 119 -13.97 8.99 -34.38
CA VAL A 119 -13.37 9.85 -33.36
C VAL A 119 -12.28 10.68 -34.04
N ARG A 120 -12.66 11.91 -34.38
CA ARG A 120 -11.80 12.88 -35.08
C ARG A 120 -12.02 14.26 -34.54
N ASN A 121 -10.93 14.97 -34.28
CA ASN A 121 -10.99 16.39 -34.02
C ASN A 121 -11.46 17.09 -35.31
N PRO A 122 -12.60 17.80 -35.31
CA PRO A 122 -13.15 18.43 -36.53
C PRO A 122 -12.25 19.51 -37.13
N ASN A 123 -11.38 20.11 -36.31
CA ASN A 123 -10.40 21.09 -36.77
C ASN A 123 -9.16 20.44 -37.42
N TYR A 124 -8.98 19.12 -37.24
CA TYR A 124 -7.85 18.35 -37.73
C TYR A 124 -8.29 16.97 -38.25
N PRO A 125 -9.18 16.91 -39.26
CA PRO A 125 -9.87 15.67 -39.65
C PRO A 125 -8.94 14.60 -40.27
N SER A 126 -7.76 15.00 -40.75
CA SER A 126 -6.74 14.10 -41.30
C SER A 126 -5.83 13.46 -40.24
N ASP A 127 -5.83 14.00 -39.02
CA ASP A 127 -4.90 13.56 -37.99
C ASP A 127 -5.52 12.40 -37.19
N PRO A 128 -4.88 11.23 -37.15
CA PRO A 128 -5.36 10.11 -36.37
C PRO A 128 -5.22 10.39 -34.87
N ILE A 129 -6.11 9.80 -34.09
CA ILE A 129 -5.95 9.68 -32.63
C ILE A 129 -5.56 8.23 -32.37
N THR A 130 -4.56 8.00 -31.51
CA THR A 130 -4.08 6.66 -31.18
C THR A 130 -4.39 6.31 -29.72
N ILE A 131 -4.30 5.02 -29.38
CA ILE A 131 -4.50 4.53 -28.01
C ILE A 131 -3.42 5.08 -27.08
N ARG A 132 -2.17 5.18 -27.56
CA ARG A 132 -1.08 5.85 -26.84
C ARG A 132 -1.48 7.27 -26.45
N MET A 133 -2.04 8.04 -27.40
CA MET A 133 -2.45 9.43 -27.12
C MET A 133 -3.56 9.53 -26.06
N LEU A 134 -4.45 8.55 -25.96
CA LEU A 134 -5.46 8.52 -24.90
C LEU A 134 -4.80 8.23 -23.54
N LEU A 135 -3.95 7.21 -23.47
CA LEU A 135 -3.21 6.81 -22.25
C LEU A 135 -2.27 7.91 -21.74
N THR A 136 -1.77 8.76 -22.64
CA THR A 136 -0.86 9.87 -22.31
C THR A 136 -1.56 11.23 -22.20
N HIS A 137 -2.89 11.29 -22.30
CA HIS A 137 -3.65 12.56 -22.28
C HIS A 137 -3.21 13.57 -23.36
N THR A 138 -2.90 13.10 -24.56
CA THR A 138 -2.49 13.94 -25.70
C THR A 138 -3.41 13.80 -26.91
N SER A 139 -4.59 13.18 -26.77
CA SER A 139 -5.56 13.01 -27.88
C SER A 139 -6.16 14.32 -28.37
N GLY A 140 -6.16 15.36 -27.53
CA GLY A 140 -6.86 16.62 -27.80
C GLY A 140 -8.35 16.58 -27.46
N ILE A 141 -8.87 15.48 -26.91
CA ILE A 141 -10.20 15.42 -26.29
C ILE A 141 -10.15 16.20 -24.97
N ASN A 142 -11.16 17.01 -24.66
CA ASN A 142 -11.20 17.81 -23.45
C ASN A 142 -11.36 16.94 -22.17
N HIS A 143 -11.17 17.55 -21.00
CA HIS A 143 -11.32 16.91 -19.69
C HIS A 143 -12.68 16.25 -19.53
N GLY A 144 -13.69 17.12 -19.54
CA GLY A 144 -15.09 16.79 -19.57
C GLY A 144 -15.69 17.35 -20.85
N VAL A 145 -16.57 16.56 -21.44
CA VAL A 145 -17.36 16.98 -22.60
C VAL A 145 -18.70 17.52 -22.15
N SER A 146 -19.41 18.20 -23.05
CA SER A 146 -20.76 18.70 -22.78
C SER A 146 -21.66 17.59 -22.23
N ASP A 147 -22.46 17.97 -21.25
CA ASP A 147 -23.40 17.11 -20.53
C ASP A 147 -22.79 15.92 -19.77
N GLU A 148 -21.46 15.89 -19.57
CA GLU A 148 -20.79 14.83 -18.80
C GLU A 148 -21.39 14.65 -17.41
N ILE A 149 -21.76 15.73 -16.72
CA ILE A 149 -22.40 15.66 -15.39
C ILE A 149 -23.68 14.81 -15.43
N LEU A 150 -24.50 14.97 -16.48
CA LEU A 150 -25.76 14.23 -16.63
C LEU A 150 -25.52 12.75 -16.94
N TRP A 151 -24.40 12.45 -17.60
CA TRP A 151 -24.00 11.08 -17.89
C TRP A 151 -23.23 10.39 -16.78
N ASP A 152 -22.50 11.15 -15.96
CA ASP A 152 -21.55 10.62 -14.98
C ASP A 152 -22.24 10.26 -13.65
N TRP A 153 -23.20 11.06 -13.20
CA TRP A 153 -23.73 10.90 -11.84
C TRP A 153 -25.00 10.05 -11.77
N ASP A 154 -25.17 9.36 -10.65
CA ASP A 154 -26.43 8.72 -10.27
C ASP A 154 -27.56 9.78 -10.15
N VAL A 155 -28.79 9.36 -10.43
CA VAL A 155 -29.99 10.17 -10.25
C VAL A 155 -30.10 10.67 -8.81
N ASP A 156 -29.74 9.85 -7.82
CA ASP A 156 -29.79 10.25 -6.41
C ASP A 156 -28.79 11.37 -6.10
N MET A 157 -27.60 11.32 -6.72
CA MET A 157 -26.58 12.35 -6.57
C MET A 157 -26.98 13.65 -7.29
N ILE A 158 -27.62 13.56 -8.46
CA ILE A 158 -28.19 14.73 -9.17
C ILE A 158 -29.29 15.39 -8.33
N ASN A 159 -30.23 14.59 -7.81
CA ASN A 159 -31.32 15.07 -6.98
C ASN A 159 -30.82 15.72 -5.69
N TRP A 160 -29.86 15.09 -5.02
CA TRP A 160 -29.25 15.66 -3.82
C TRP A 160 -28.63 17.01 -4.11
N GLN A 161 -27.93 17.18 -5.23
CA GLN A 161 -27.31 18.46 -5.58
C GLN A 161 -28.32 19.54 -5.94
N ASN A 162 -29.39 19.21 -6.67
CA ASN A 162 -30.48 20.15 -6.88
C ASN A 162 -31.07 20.65 -5.55
N ILE A 163 -31.27 19.76 -4.58
CA ILE A 163 -31.83 20.09 -3.27
C ILE A 163 -30.84 20.88 -2.40
N LYS A 164 -29.59 20.44 -2.31
CA LYS A 164 -28.59 20.96 -1.37
C LYS A 164 -27.81 22.15 -1.91
N MET A 165 -27.56 22.17 -3.21
CA MET A 165 -26.78 23.21 -3.89
C MET A 165 -27.67 24.23 -4.62
N GLY A 166 -28.99 23.99 -4.71
CA GLY A 166 -29.92 24.85 -5.45
C GLY A 166 -29.71 24.81 -6.96
N TRP A 167 -29.12 23.73 -7.46
CA TRP A 167 -28.92 23.50 -8.89
C TRP A 167 -30.22 23.09 -9.57
N ASN A 168 -30.22 23.11 -10.90
CA ASN A 168 -31.41 22.80 -11.70
C ASN A 168 -31.09 21.82 -12.84
N PHE A 169 -30.44 20.71 -12.49
CA PHE A 169 -30.15 19.64 -13.44
C PHE A 169 -31.35 18.72 -13.62
N THR A 170 -31.62 18.33 -14.86
CA THR A 170 -32.61 17.30 -15.18
C THR A 170 -31.85 16.04 -15.58
N PRO A 171 -31.93 14.94 -14.80
CA PRO A 171 -31.22 13.71 -15.13
C PRO A 171 -31.73 13.13 -16.45
N TRP A 172 -30.88 12.38 -17.14
CA TRP A 172 -31.31 11.63 -18.33
C TRP A 172 -32.19 10.44 -17.94
N ASP A 173 -33.35 10.34 -18.59
CA ASP A 173 -34.30 9.24 -18.42
C ASP A 173 -34.96 8.89 -19.78
N PRO A 174 -34.60 7.74 -20.41
CA PRO A 174 -33.52 6.84 -20.02
C PRO A 174 -32.13 7.47 -20.26
N ARG A 175 -31.11 7.02 -19.52
CA ARG A 175 -29.71 7.39 -19.77
C ARG A 175 -29.21 6.75 -21.08
N PRO A 176 -28.50 7.49 -21.96
CA PRO A 176 -27.85 6.92 -23.13
C PRO A 176 -26.76 5.92 -22.73
N THR A 177 -26.53 4.93 -23.58
CA THR A 177 -25.39 4.01 -23.46
C THR A 177 -24.07 4.77 -23.56
N LEU A 178 -22.97 4.18 -23.08
CA LEU A 178 -21.64 4.78 -23.19
C LEU A 178 -21.26 5.10 -24.64
N GLY A 179 -21.58 4.21 -25.58
CA GLY A 179 -21.34 4.42 -27.01
C GLY A 179 -22.17 5.58 -27.59
N GLU A 180 -23.46 5.68 -27.23
CA GLU A 180 -24.31 6.79 -27.66
C GLU A 180 -23.85 8.13 -27.09
N PHE A 181 -23.43 8.17 -25.82
CA PHE A 181 -22.87 9.35 -25.19
C PHE A 181 -21.57 9.78 -25.87
N LEU A 182 -20.58 8.88 -25.99
CA LEU A 182 -19.29 9.18 -26.62
C LEU A 182 -19.45 9.62 -28.09
N ASN A 183 -20.28 8.92 -28.86
CA ASN A 183 -20.56 9.29 -30.24
C ASN A 183 -21.28 10.66 -30.30
N GLY A 184 -22.26 10.86 -29.42
CA GLY A 184 -23.04 12.09 -29.30
C GLY A 184 -22.20 13.31 -28.88
N SER A 185 -21.15 13.12 -28.10
CA SER A 185 -20.28 14.20 -27.61
C SER A 185 -19.07 14.45 -28.50
N LEU A 186 -18.53 13.44 -29.18
CA LEU A 186 -17.27 13.57 -29.94
C LEU A 186 -17.49 13.90 -31.43
N ASN A 187 -18.68 13.65 -31.99
CA ASN A 187 -18.98 13.93 -33.40
C ASN A 187 -19.80 15.22 -33.58
N PRO A 188 -19.48 16.08 -34.58
CA PRO A 188 -20.21 17.33 -34.85
C PRO A 188 -21.72 17.19 -35.09
N SER A 189 -22.18 16.01 -35.53
CA SER A 189 -23.60 15.70 -35.73
C SER A 189 -24.28 15.08 -34.50
N GLY A 190 -23.54 14.90 -33.41
CA GLY A 190 -24.00 14.25 -32.20
C GLY A 190 -24.89 15.16 -31.34
N ALA A 191 -25.76 14.54 -30.54
CA ALA A 191 -26.77 15.25 -29.74
C ALA A 191 -26.18 16.09 -28.58
N TYR A 192 -24.95 15.78 -28.16
CA TYR A 192 -24.28 16.38 -27.00
C TYR A 192 -22.95 17.01 -27.41
N TYR A 193 -22.79 17.31 -28.69
CA TYR A 193 -21.55 17.86 -29.20
C TYR A 193 -21.47 19.35 -28.94
N ALA A 194 -20.31 19.79 -28.48
CA ALA A 194 -19.88 21.18 -28.55
C ALA A 194 -18.44 21.25 -29.06
N PRO A 195 -18.05 22.31 -29.81
CA PRO A 195 -16.67 22.50 -30.25
C PRO A 195 -15.63 22.42 -29.13
N GLU A 196 -16.02 22.82 -27.91
CA GLU A 196 -15.20 22.81 -26.70
C GLU A 196 -14.85 21.40 -26.22
N ASN A 197 -15.53 20.36 -26.72
CA ASN A 197 -15.17 18.95 -26.45
C ASN A 197 -13.78 18.59 -27.01
N TRP A 198 -13.22 19.46 -27.87
CA TRP A 198 -11.88 19.36 -28.45
C TRP A 198 -11.00 20.55 -28.02
N GLN A 199 -9.86 20.26 -27.41
CA GLN A 199 -8.96 21.30 -26.83
C GLN A 199 -7.69 21.57 -27.65
N SER A 200 -7.21 20.61 -28.45
CA SER A 200 -5.96 20.77 -29.21
C SER A 200 -5.84 19.79 -30.37
N ARG A 201 -4.87 20.04 -31.26
CA ARG A 201 -4.45 19.08 -32.29
C ARG A 201 -3.95 17.78 -31.64
N PRO A 202 -4.37 16.59 -32.09
CA PRO A 202 -3.88 15.32 -31.55
C PRO A 202 -2.35 15.23 -31.50
N GLY A 203 -1.81 14.68 -30.42
CA GLY A 203 -0.37 14.48 -30.20
C GLY A 203 0.44 15.74 -29.86
N THR A 204 -0.15 16.94 -29.91
CA THR A 204 0.63 18.19 -29.79
C THR A 204 0.69 18.79 -28.38
N ARG A 205 -0.27 18.47 -27.51
CA ARG A 205 -0.38 19.06 -26.18
C ARG A 205 -0.89 18.02 -25.19
N TRP A 206 -0.33 18.04 -23.98
CA TRP A 206 -0.88 17.32 -22.84
C TRP A 206 -2.06 18.07 -22.25
N GLY A 207 -3.18 17.39 -22.06
CA GLY A 207 -4.37 17.90 -21.39
C GLY A 207 -5.16 16.74 -20.78
N TYR A 208 -5.19 16.68 -19.44
CA TYR A 208 -5.85 15.63 -18.68
C TYR A 208 -7.30 15.41 -19.15
N SER A 209 -7.65 14.16 -19.46
CA SER A 209 -8.94 13.81 -20.08
C SER A 209 -9.63 12.63 -19.39
N ASN A 210 -10.77 12.88 -18.73
CA ASN A 210 -11.65 11.82 -18.25
C ASN A 210 -12.34 11.15 -19.42
N THR A 211 -12.84 11.94 -20.37
CA THR A 211 -13.50 11.41 -21.57
C THR A 211 -12.59 10.51 -22.41
N GLY A 212 -11.29 10.82 -22.50
CA GLY A 212 -10.31 9.95 -23.15
C GLY A 212 -10.18 8.59 -22.47
N PHE A 213 -10.29 8.53 -21.14
CA PHE A 213 -10.29 7.28 -20.38
C PHE A 213 -11.64 6.55 -20.42
N LEU A 214 -12.75 7.27 -20.57
CA LEU A 214 -14.04 6.66 -20.89
C LEU A 214 -14.03 5.94 -22.24
N LEU A 215 -13.40 6.58 -23.23
CA LEU A 215 -13.20 5.99 -24.53
C LEU A 215 -12.32 4.72 -24.45
N LEU A 216 -11.29 4.72 -23.60
CA LEU A 216 -10.48 3.51 -23.33
C LEU A 216 -11.31 2.40 -22.68
N SER A 217 -12.16 2.68 -21.69
CA SER A 217 -13.04 1.64 -21.13
C SER A 217 -14.02 1.09 -22.17
N TYR A 218 -14.54 1.94 -23.05
CA TYR A 218 -15.41 1.49 -24.14
C TYR A 218 -14.65 0.61 -25.15
N LEU A 219 -13.39 0.93 -25.45
CA LEU A 219 -12.54 0.07 -26.30
C LEU A 219 -12.36 -1.33 -25.70
N VAL A 220 -12.20 -1.45 -24.37
CA VAL A 220 -12.15 -2.76 -23.70
C VAL A 220 -13.43 -3.54 -23.99
N GLU A 221 -14.60 -2.90 -23.89
CA GLU A 221 -15.88 -3.58 -24.19
C GLU A 221 -15.99 -4.01 -25.65
N GLN A 222 -15.62 -3.13 -26.59
CA GLN A 222 -15.69 -3.40 -28.03
C GLN A 222 -14.76 -4.53 -28.46
N LEU A 223 -13.55 -4.59 -27.89
CA LEU A 223 -12.53 -5.56 -28.29
C LEU A 223 -12.69 -6.92 -27.62
N THR A 224 -13.40 -7.00 -26.50
CA THR A 224 -13.49 -8.22 -25.69
C THR A 224 -14.89 -8.81 -25.62
N ASN A 225 -15.93 -8.07 -26.05
CA ASN A 225 -17.34 -8.40 -25.84
C ASN A 225 -17.71 -8.69 -24.37
N GLN A 226 -16.94 -8.17 -23.41
CA GLN A 226 -17.23 -8.20 -21.98
C GLN A 226 -17.62 -6.79 -21.53
N SER A 227 -18.43 -6.68 -20.46
CA SER A 227 -18.55 -5.39 -19.79
C SER A 227 -17.20 -4.98 -19.22
N TYR A 228 -16.92 -3.67 -19.17
CA TYR A 228 -15.66 -3.18 -18.63
C TYR A 228 -15.43 -3.64 -17.17
N ALA A 229 -16.48 -3.58 -16.35
CA ALA A 229 -16.44 -4.08 -14.98
C ALA A 229 -16.14 -5.59 -14.90
N GLY A 230 -16.77 -6.40 -15.76
CA GLY A 230 -16.53 -7.84 -15.81
C GLY A 230 -15.11 -8.19 -16.28
N TYR A 231 -14.56 -7.40 -17.23
CA TYR A 231 -13.18 -7.57 -17.67
C TYR A 231 -12.19 -7.31 -16.54
N LEU A 232 -12.35 -6.20 -15.79
CA LEU A 232 -11.46 -5.91 -14.66
C LEU A 232 -11.61 -6.94 -13.54
N GLN A 233 -12.83 -7.38 -13.22
CA GLN A 233 -13.04 -8.43 -12.23
C GLN A 233 -12.19 -9.67 -12.56
N LYS A 234 -12.36 -10.20 -13.77
CA LYS A 234 -11.72 -11.44 -14.20
C LYS A 234 -10.21 -11.33 -14.39
N ASN A 235 -9.72 -10.23 -14.96
CA ASN A 235 -8.34 -10.13 -15.46
C ASN A 235 -7.44 -9.27 -14.57
N VAL A 236 -8.00 -8.58 -13.56
CA VAL A 236 -7.24 -7.73 -12.65
C VAL A 236 -7.61 -8.00 -11.20
N PHE A 237 -8.89 -8.00 -10.81
CA PHE A 237 -9.24 -8.12 -9.39
C PHE A 237 -9.06 -9.55 -8.86
N ASP A 238 -9.64 -10.55 -9.53
CA ASP A 238 -9.55 -11.95 -9.12
C ASP A 238 -8.08 -12.44 -9.09
N PRO A 239 -7.22 -12.15 -10.09
CA PRO A 239 -5.81 -12.57 -10.06
C PRO A 239 -4.94 -11.89 -8.99
N LEU A 240 -5.40 -10.77 -8.43
CA LEU A 240 -4.69 -9.97 -7.43
C LEU A 240 -5.34 -10.06 -6.04
N ASP A 241 -6.27 -11.00 -5.84
CA ASP A 241 -7.03 -11.16 -4.60
C ASP A 241 -7.75 -9.88 -4.12
N MET A 242 -8.18 -9.02 -5.06
CA MET A 242 -8.86 -7.75 -4.75
C MET A 242 -10.37 -7.94 -4.56
N THR A 243 -10.73 -8.68 -3.51
CA THR A 243 -12.12 -9.11 -3.25
C THR A 243 -13.06 -8.00 -2.75
N SER A 244 -12.51 -6.84 -2.39
CA SER A 244 -13.23 -5.66 -1.90
C SER A 244 -13.10 -4.47 -2.87
N THR A 245 -12.93 -4.74 -4.16
CA THR A 245 -12.81 -3.75 -5.23
C THR A 245 -13.90 -3.92 -6.28
N GLY A 246 -14.53 -2.83 -6.68
CA GLY A 246 -15.63 -2.89 -7.65
C GLY A 246 -16.30 -1.54 -7.92
N PHE A 247 -17.41 -1.58 -8.65
CA PHE A 247 -18.08 -0.38 -9.18
C PHE A 247 -19.42 -0.06 -8.51
N ASN A 248 -20.11 -1.04 -7.94
CA ASN A 248 -21.45 -0.82 -7.40
C ASN A 248 -21.39 -0.80 -5.87
N TYR A 249 -21.84 0.30 -5.26
CA TYR A 249 -21.83 0.42 -3.80
C TYR A 249 -22.65 -0.68 -3.10
N THR A 250 -23.67 -1.25 -3.77
CA THR A 250 -24.53 -2.29 -3.16
C THR A 250 -23.76 -3.57 -2.86
N ASP A 251 -22.66 -3.83 -3.57
CA ASP A 251 -21.77 -4.98 -3.36
C ASP A 251 -21.00 -4.86 -2.03
N PHE A 252 -20.97 -3.66 -1.46
CA PHE A 252 -20.25 -3.31 -0.23
C PHE A 252 -21.20 -2.80 0.87
N THR A 253 -22.45 -3.28 0.87
CA THR A 253 -23.47 -2.88 1.86
C THR A 253 -22.94 -3.04 3.29
N GLY A 254 -22.97 -1.96 4.07
CA GLY A 254 -22.44 -1.90 5.44
C GLY A 254 -20.94 -1.63 5.55
N ARG A 255 -20.20 -1.63 4.45
CA ARG A 255 -18.75 -1.37 4.39
C ARG A 255 -18.36 -0.09 3.66
N ASN A 256 -19.27 0.51 2.88
CA ASN A 256 -19.00 1.78 2.22
C ASN A 256 -18.67 2.87 3.26
N ALA A 257 -17.58 3.60 3.02
CA ALA A 257 -17.31 4.85 3.71
C ALA A 257 -18.41 5.87 3.41
N ILE A 258 -18.87 6.59 4.43
CA ILE A 258 -19.85 7.67 4.27
C ILE A 258 -19.12 8.87 3.67
N PRO A 259 -19.53 9.40 2.51
CA PRO A 259 -18.87 10.55 1.89
C PRO A 259 -19.20 11.86 2.59
N TYR A 260 -18.21 12.72 2.79
CA TYR A 260 -18.39 14.07 3.35
C TYR A 260 -17.71 15.15 2.50
N GLU A 261 -18.26 16.36 2.50
CA GLU A 261 -17.50 17.56 2.14
C GLU A 261 -17.66 18.63 3.20
N LEU A 262 -16.65 19.48 3.32
CA LEU A 262 -16.69 20.61 4.23
C LEU A 262 -17.61 21.70 3.68
N ARG A 263 -18.65 22.07 4.43
CA ARG A 263 -19.52 23.20 4.09
C ARG A 263 -19.87 23.97 5.35
N ASN A 264 -19.74 25.30 5.33
CA ASN A 264 -20.02 26.15 6.49
C ASN A 264 -19.28 25.71 7.77
N ASN A 265 -18.04 25.23 7.63
CA ASN A 265 -17.21 24.66 8.70
C ASN A 265 -17.81 23.41 9.38
N THR A 266 -18.71 22.69 8.69
CA THR A 266 -19.23 21.40 9.13
C THR A 266 -19.08 20.35 8.04
N ASN A 267 -18.86 19.10 8.43
CA ASN A 267 -18.85 17.98 7.50
C ASN A 267 -20.28 17.61 7.10
N ASP A 268 -20.66 17.96 5.87
CA ASP A 268 -21.95 17.61 5.29
C ASP A 268 -21.87 16.25 4.62
N ALA A 269 -22.70 15.31 5.08
CA ALA A 269 -22.78 13.97 4.50
C ALA A 269 -23.49 13.97 3.13
N TYR A 270 -22.94 13.21 2.21
CA TYR A 270 -23.49 12.91 0.89
C TYR A 270 -24.21 11.55 0.91
N PRO A 271 -25.15 11.29 -0.01
CA PRO A 271 -25.65 9.93 -0.22
C PRO A 271 -24.49 9.04 -0.67
N ILE A 272 -24.55 7.75 -0.35
CA ILE A 272 -23.71 6.77 -1.05
C ILE A 272 -24.28 6.63 -2.45
N TYR A 273 -23.45 6.87 -3.47
CA TYR A 273 -23.88 6.97 -4.87
C TYR A 273 -22.99 6.12 -5.76
N ASN A 274 -23.49 5.74 -6.94
CA ASN A 274 -22.67 5.21 -8.03
C ASN A 274 -22.22 6.31 -8.98
N GLN A 275 -21.06 6.10 -9.61
CA GLN A 275 -20.59 6.94 -10.69
C GLN A 275 -20.52 6.10 -11.96
N HIS A 276 -20.85 6.70 -13.09
CA HIS A 276 -20.97 6.03 -14.37
C HIS A 276 -19.75 6.22 -15.26
N ASN A 277 -18.80 7.09 -14.90
CA ASN A 277 -17.50 7.17 -15.59
C ASN A 277 -16.54 6.01 -15.29
N LEU A 278 -16.98 4.77 -15.59
CA LEU A 278 -16.29 3.53 -15.22
C LEU A 278 -14.79 3.53 -15.53
N GLY A 279 -14.36 3.97 -16.72
CA GLY A 279 -12.93 4.03 -17.08
C GLY A 279 -12.12 5.17 -16.48
N ALA A 280 -12.76 6.16 -15.86
CA ALA A 280 -12.11 7.40 -15.45
C ALA A 280 -12.12 7.65 -13.93
N GLY A 281 -13.15 7.21 -13.20
CA GLY A 281 -13.33 7.63 -11.81
C GLY A 281 -14.13 6.70 -10.88
N ALA A 282 -14.85 5.72 -11.40
CA ALA A 282 -15.93 5.11 -10.64
C ALA A 282 -15.55 3.98 -9.66
N LEU A 283 -14.29 3.55 -9.61
CA LEU A 283 -13.92 2.41 -8.76
C LEU A 283 -14.01 2.76 -7.26
N ARG A 284 -14.33 1.73 -6.50
CA ARG A 284 -14.18 1.65 -5.06
C ARG A 284 -13.21 0.53 -4.70
N SER A 285 -12.51 0.71 -3.58
CA SER A 285 -11.52 -0.26 -3.10
C SER A 285 -11.28 -0.10 -1.59
N THR A 286 -10.50 -1.02 -1.04
CA THR A 286 -9.88 -0.95 0.30
C THR A 286 -8.36 -0.74 0.18
N VAL A 287 -7.70 -0.43 1.30
CA VAL A 287 -6.23 -0.30 1.34
C VAL A 287 -5.53 -1.60 0.97
N PRO A 288 -5.90 -2.77 1.54
CA PRO A 288 -5.27 -4.04 1.18
C PRO A 288 -5.37 -4.37 -0.31
N ASP A 289 -6.54 -4.17 -0.92
CA ASP A 289 -6.73 -4.44 -2.36
C ASP A 289 -5.86 -3.52 -3.23
N LEU A 290 -5.87 -2.21 -2.96
CA LEU A 290 -5.01 -1.26 -3.69
C LEU A 290 -3.52 -1.58 -3.49
N ALA A 291 -3.13 -2.09 -2.33
CA ALA A 291 -1.77 -2.53 -2.07
C ALA A 291 -1.40 -3.73 -2.94
N ASN A 292 -2.29 -4.71 -3.15
CA ASN A 292 -2.04 -5.83 -4.06
C ASN A 292 -1.83 -5.35 -5.51
N PHE A 293 -2.65 -4.40 -5.97
CA PHE A 293 -2.45 -3.77 -7.27
C PHE A 293 -1.11 -3.02 -7.37
N LEU A 294 -0.75 -2.27 -6.32
CA LEU A 294 0.53 -1.57 -6.23
C LEU A 294 1.72 -2.53 -6.28
N ILE A 295 1.64 -3.65 -5.53
CA ILE A 295 2.62 -4.74 -5.52
C ILE A 295 2.82 -5.30 -6.92
N ALA A 296 1.74 -5.56 -7.67
CA ALA A 296 1.85 -6.06 -9.03
C ALA A 296 2.67 -5.11 -9.93
N HIS A 297 2.39 -3.81 -9.89
CA HIS A 297 3.13 -2.80 -10.68
C HIS A 297 4.56 -2.55 -10.17
N MET A 298 4.81 -2.73 -8.88
CA MET A 298 6.16 -2.68 -8.32
C MET A 298 6.99 -3.89 -8.78
N ASN A 299 6.38 -5.07 -8.89
CA ASN A 299 7.04 -6.34 -9.19
C ASN A 299 6.77 -6.84 -10.61
N GLN A 300 6.97 -5.96 -11.59
CA GLN A 300 6.99 -6.32 -13.01
C GLN A 300 5.73 -7.04 -13.50
N GLY A 301 4.58 -6.64 -12.97
CA GLY A 301 3.26 -7.08 -13.44
C GLY A 301 2.77 -8.34 -12.75
N SER A 302 3.35 -8.73 -11.61
CA SER A 302 2.99 -9.97 -10.91
C SER A 302 2.72 -9.76 -9.41
N TYR A 303 1.70 -10.45 -8.91
CA TYR A 303 1.36 -10.53 -7.48
C TYR A 303 1.30 -12.00 -7.08
N ASN A 304 1.98 -12.43 -6.01
CA ASN A 304 2.06 -13.84 -5.60
C ASN A 304 2.39 -14.82 -6.74
N SER A 305 3.30 -14.43 -7.64
CA SER A 305 3.65 -15.16 -8.87
C SER A 305 2.55 -15.27 -9.93
N THR A 306 1.39 -14.63 -9.74
CA THR A 306 0.33 -14.48 -10.73
C THR A 306 0.61 -13.27 -11.60
N PRO A 307 0.94 -13.44 -12.91
CA PRO A 307 1.18 -12.32 -13.81
C PRO A 307 -0.14 -11.75 -14.33
N ILE A 308 -0.28 -10.43 -14.30
CA ILE A 308 -1.36 -9.67 -14.96
C ILE A 308 -0.86 -8.88 -16.18
N LEU A 309 0.45 -8.66 -16.30
CA LEU A 309 1.11 -7.93 -17.39
C LEU A 309 2.50 -8.52 -17.64
N LEU A 310 3.03 -8.37 -18.85
CA LEU A 310 4.42 -8.69 -19.14
C LEU A 310 5.38 -7.64 -18.53
N PRO A 311 6.59 -8.03 -18.08
CA PRO A 311 7.57 -7.09 -17.52
C PRO A 311 7.89 -5.90 -18.44
N GLN A 312 8.18 -6.16 -19.73
CA GLN A 312 8.45 -5.08 -20.69
C GLN A 312 7.28 -4.09 -20.86
N THR A 313 6.06 -4.56 -20.59
CA THR A 313 4.85 -3.76 -20.72
C THR A 313 4.67 -2.86 -19.51
N VAL A 314 4.98 -3.36 -18.32
CA VAL A 314 5.08 -2.54 -17.10
C VAL A 314 6.15 -1.47 -17.25
N ASP A 315 7.33 -1.83 -17.77
CA ASP A 315 8.39 -0.86 -18.07
C ASP A 315 7.91 0.20 -19.08
N LEU A 316 7.17 -0.21 -20.13
CA LEU A 316 6.60 0.71 -21.11
C LEU A 316 5.56 1.66 -20.49
N MET A 317 4.72 1.16 -19.58
CA MET A 317 3.73 1.98 -18.86
C MET A 317 4.39 3.01 -17.94
N GLN A 318 5.48 2.62 -17.27
CA GLN A 318 6.17 3.41 -16.25
C GLN A 318 7.28 4.30 -16.84
N THR A 319 7.57 4.18 -18.14
CA THR A 319 8.52 5.04 -18.86
C THR A 319 7.88 6.37 -19.24
N ARG A 320 8.67 7.46 -19.21
CA ARG A 320 8.20 8.77 -19.63
C ARG A 320 8.03 8.86 -21.15
N HIS A 321 6.78 8.98 -21.61
CA HIS A 321 6.44 9.21 -23.02
C HIS A 321 6.48 10.70 -23.38
N LEU A 322 6.17 11.57 -22.42
CA LEU A 322 6.29 13.01 -22.60
C LEU A 322 6.60 13.74 -21.30
N TYR A 323 7.18 14.92 -21.45
CA TYR A 323 7.42 15.83 -20.34
C TYR A 323 6.14 16.58 -19.97
N THR A 324 5.82 16.58 -18.69
CA THR A 324 4.74 17.37 -18.09
C THR A 324 5.27 18.02 -16.82
N TRP A 325 4.67 19.15 -16.45
CA TRP A 325 5.07 19.93 -15.29
C TRP A 325 3.83 20.40 -14.51
N GLY A 326 4.08 20.96 -13.33
CA GLY A 326 3.05 21.37 -12.38
C GLY A 326 2.96 20.42 -11.18
N THR A 327 2.21 20.85 -10.18
CA THR A 327 1.96 20.08 -8.97
C THR A 327 0.64 19.35 -9.15
N GLU A 328 0.59 18.06 -8.87
CA GLU A 328 -0.68 17.35 -8.76
C GLU A 328 -1.46 17.88 -7.54
N LEU A 329 -2.78 17.68 -7.50
CA LEU A 329 -3.65 18.07 -6.37
C LEU A 329 -3.16 17.60 -4.98
N CYS A 330 -2.18 16.71 -4.96
CA CYS A 330 -1.71 15.95 -3.82
C CYS A 330 -0.22 16.18 -3.52
N GLY A 331 0.41 17.20 -4.09
CA GLY A 331 1.74 17.66 -3.63
C GLY A 331 2.96 17.09 -4.37
N PHE A 332 2.79 16.12 -5.28
CA PHE A 332 3.91 15.68 -6.11
C PHE A 332 4.17 16.63 -7.29
N GLN A 333 5.46 16.91 -7.54
CA GLN A 333 5.87 17.68 -8.71
C GLN A 333 6.00 16.77 -9.94
N ARG A 334 5.13 16.98 -10.94
CA ARG A 334 5.15 16.24 -12.20
C ARG A 334 6.48 16.39 -12.93
N TYR A 335 6.95 15.28 -13.46
CA TYR A 335 8.14 15.11 -14.27
C TYR A 335 7.81 14.58 -15.67
N GLY A 336 6.68 13.89 -15.81
CA GLY A 336 6.23 13.35 -17.07
C GLY A 336 4.96 12.53 -16.95
N GLN A 337 4.58 11.94 -18.08
CA GLN A 337 3.43 11.08 -18.22
C GLN A 337 3.87 9.76 -18.86
N GLY A 338 3.56 8.66 -18.18
CA GLY A 338 3.60 7.29 -18.67
C GLY A 338 2.29 6.89 -19.37
N LEU A 339 2.09 5.61 -19.63
CA LEU A 339 0.81 5.10 -20.13
C LEU A 339 -0.13 4.86 -18.94
N GLY A 340 -1.02 5.82 -18.68
CA GLY A 340 -1.89 5.83 -17.50
C GLY A 340 -1.22 6.25 -16.19
N TRP A 341 0.10 6.15 -16.08
CA TRP A 341 0.86 6.52 -14.87
C TRP A 341 1.51 7.91 -14.97
N PRO A 342 1.07 8.88 -14.17
CA PRO A 342 1.86 10.08 -13.91
C PRO A 342 3.23 9.76 -13.29
N LEU A 343 4.25 10.50 -13.73
CA LEU A 343 5.62 10.37 -13.25
C LEU A 343 6.04 11.66 -12.56
N PHE A 344 6.69 11.54 -11.41
CA PHE A 344 7.05 12.65 -10.54
C PHE A 344 8.55 12.67 -10.26
N ARG A 345 9.02 13.82 -9.77
CA ARG A 345 10.42 13.95 -9.34
C ARG A 345 10.75 12.97 -8.21
N GLY A 346 12.03 12.60 -8.12
CA GLY A 346 12.51 11.68 -7.09
C GLY A 346 12.19 10.21 -7.38
N ASN A 347 12.02 9.84 -8.66
CA ASN A 347 11.67 8.48 -9.12
C ASN A 347 10.37 7.95 -8.52
N ILE A 348 9.38 8.84 -8.38
CA ILE A 348 8.05 8.51 -7.87
C ILE A 348 7.11 8.33 -9.06
N ILE A 349 6.33 7.26 -9.01
CA ILE A 349 5.25 6.95 -9.94
C ILE A 349 3.99 6.79 -9.10
N GLY A 350 2.89 7.43 -9.50
CA GLY A 350 1.69 7.44 -8.69
C GLY A 350 0.51 8.02 -9.43
N HIS A 351 -0.64 7.99 -8.77
CA HIS A 351 -1.83 8.67 -9.23
C HIS A 351 -2.67 9.06 -8.01
N SER A 352 -3.26 10.26 -8.02
CA SER A 352 -4.23 10.64 -7.00
C SER A 352 -5.67 10.57 -7.50
N GLY A 353 -6.62 10.51 -6.58
CA GLY A 353 -8.04 10.49 -6.84
C GLY A 353 -8.73 11.56 -6.03
N ALA A 354 -9.61 12.33 -6.69
CA ALA A 354 -10.51 13.25 -6.03
C ALA A 354 -11.91 13.13 -6.63
N ILE A 355 -12.91 12.97 -5.78
CA ILE A 355 -14.32 13.03 -6.14
C ILE A 355 -15.17 13.50 -4.95
N HIS A 356 -16.45 13.80 -5.19
CA HIS A 356 -17.42 14.14 -4.16
C HIS A 356 -17.36 13.15 -3.01
N GLY A 357 -16.96 13.65 -1.85
CA GLY A 357 -16.86 12.86 -0.64
C GLY A 357 -15.57 12.08 -0.43
N PHE A 358 -14.62 12.05 -1.37
CA PHE A 358 -13.45 11.19 -1.27
C PHE A 358 -12.17 11.78 -1.87
N LEU A 359 -11.06 11.50 -1.20
CA LEU A 359 -9.72 11.62 -1.79
C LEU A 359 -8.95 10.30 -1.60
N ALA A 360 -8.06 9.99 -2.54
CA ALA A 360 -7.23 8.80 -2.50
C ALA A 360 -5.85 9.06 -3.10
N GLN A 361 -4.85 8.32 -2.64
CA GLN A 361 -3.50 8.34 -3.19
C GLN A 361 -2.96 6.92 -3.31
N ILE A 362 -2.30 6.66 -4.44
CA ILE A 362 -1.42 5.51 -4.64
C ILE A 362 -0.11 6.02 -5.23
N ALA A 363 1.02 5.60 -4.69
CA ALA A 363 2.33 5.94 -5.23
C ALA A 363 3.39 4.92 -4.83
N PHE A 364 4.42 4.77 -5.65
CA PHE A 364 5.64 4.07 -5.28
C PHE A 364 6.87 4.81 -5.79
N LYS A 365 7.98 4.57 -5.10
CA LYS A 365 9.29 5.13 -5.41
C LYS A 365 10.26 4.02 -5.74
N THR A 366 10.96 4.19 -6.85
CA THR A 366 12.03 3.27 -7.25
C THR A 366 13.37 3.77 -6.72
N VAL A 367 14.10 2.86 -6.08
CA VAL A 367 15.45 3.07 -5.55
C VAL A 367 16.35 1.93 -6.05
N ASN A 368 17.68 2.08 -5.92
CA ASN A 368 18.65 1.21 -6.62
C ASN A 368 18.41 -0.30 -6.49
N ASN A 369 17.87 -0.76 -5.35
CA ASN A 369 17.73 -2.19 -5.04
C ASN A 369 16.28 -2.55 -4.64
N GLY A 370 15.28 -1.84 -5.15
CA GLY A 370 13.89 -2.17 -4.86
C GLY A 370 12.94 -0.99 -4.98
N LYS A 371 11.72 -1.21 -4.50
CA LYS A 371 10.66 -0.19 -4.52
C LYS A 371 9.97 -0.18 -3.18
N TYR A 372 9.45 0.98 -2.81
CA TYR A 372 8.51 1.11 -1.70
C TYR A 372 7.36 2.02 -2.12
N GLY A 373 6.19 1.82 -1.56
CA GLY A 373 4.99 2.53 -1.95
C GLY A 373 4.04 2.79 -0.80
N ILE A 374 3.07 3.65 -1.08
CA ILE A 374 2.07 4.14 -0.14
C ILE A 374 0.69 4.08 -0.79
N VAL A 375 -0.31 3.81 0.03
CA VAL A 375 -1.72 3.92 -0.32
C VAL A 375 -2.43 4.61 0.83
N PHE A 376 -3.29 5.59 0.56
CA PHE A 376 -4.25 6.04 1.57
C PHE A 376 -5.51 6.62 0.93
N MET A 377 -6.61 6.58 1.69
CA MET A 377 -7.93 7.05 1.31
C MET A 377 -8.58 7.79 2.48
N VAL A 378 -9.35 8.82 2.16
CA VAL A 378 -10.17 9.57 3.13
C VAL A 378 -11.57 9.79 2.57
N ASN A 379 -12.55 9.84 3.47
CA ASN A 379 -13.95 10.09 3.12
C ASN A 379 -14.35 11.57 3.23
N ARG A 380 -13.42 12.46 2.88
CA ARG A 380 -13.66 13.89 2.74
C ARG A 380 -13.18 14.35 1.38
N GLY A 381 -14.05 15.01 0.61
CA GLY A 381 -13.78 15.50 -0.74
C GLY A 381 -13.49 17.00 -0.80
N VAL A 382 -12.93 17.45 -1.92
CA VAL A 382 -12.58 18.87 -2.21
C VAL A 382 -13.27 19.41 -3.46
N THR A 383 -14.25 18.68 -4.00
CA THR A 383 -14.74 18.89 -5.37
C THR A 383 -15.79 19.99 -5.50
N LEU A 384 -16.64 20.23 -4.50
CA LEU A 384 -17.63 21.32 -4.57
C LEU A 384 -17.30 22.52 -3.68
N VAL A 385 -16.44 22.36 -2.68
CA VAL A 385 -16.00 23.42 -1.77
C VAL A 385 -14.50 23.31 -1.56
N GLU A 386 -13.81 24.44 -1.61
CA GLU A 386 -12.37 24.53 -1.36
C GLU A 386 -12.11 24.22 0.12
N ASP A 387 -11.59 23.02 0.39
CA ASP A 387 -11.08 22.61 1.69
C ASP A 387 -9.57 22.78 1.69
N ASP A 388 -9.16 24.02 2.00
CA ASP A 388 -7.76 24.44 2.00
C ASP A 388 -6.89 23.59 2.93
N TYR A 389 -7.43 23.19 4.09
CA TYR A 389 -6.68 22.35 5.00
C TYR A 389 -6.43 20.98 4.38
N LEU A 390 -7.47 20.36 3.82
CA LEU A 390 -7.35 19.03 3.22
C LEU A 390 -6.38 19.04 2.04
N ALA A 391 -6.52 20.00 1.12
CA ALA A 391 -5.71 20.07 -0.10
C ALA A 391 -4.26 20.54 0.15
N ASN A 392 -4.07 21.59 0.96
CA ASN A 392 -2.77 22.25 1.08
C ASN A 392 -1.98 21.84 2.34
N THR A 393 -2.60 21.19 3.32
CA THR A 393 -1.94 20.77 4.57
C THR A 393 -1.99 19.27 4.77
N PHE A 394 -3.18 18.69 4.87
CA PHE A 394 -3.36 17.29 5.22
C PHE A 394 -2.75 16.34 4.20
N PHE A 395 -3.16 16.46 2.92
CA PHE A 395 -2.77 15.52 1.89
C PHE A 395 -1.26 15.50 1.63
N PRO A 396 -0.59 16.67 1.47
CA PRO A 396 0.86 16.71 1.37
C PRO A 396 1.56 16.14 2.62
N SER A 397 1.08 16.48 3.82
CA SER A 397 1.67 15.98 5.07
C SER A 397 1.53 14.45 5.23
N MET A 398 0.40 13.88 4.82
CA MET A 398 0.18 12.44 4.81
C MET A 398 1.14 11.73 3.84
N ILE A 399 1.36 12.31 2.66
CA ILE A 399 2.29 11.76 1.67
C ILE A 399 3.72 11.77 2.19
N ASP A 400 4.18 12.90 2.73
CA ASP A 400 5.53 13.03 3.28
C ASP A 400 5.72 12.04 4.45
N LEU A 401 4.76 12.00 5.38
CA LEU A 401 4.77 11.08 6.52
C LEU A 401 4.87 9.61 6.09
N LEU A 402 4.02 9.17 5.16
CA LEU A 402 4.00 7.78 4.71
C LEU A 402 5.23 7.43 3.87
N LEU A 403 5.75 8.33 3.04
CA LEU A 403 6.95 8.09 2.23
C LEU A 403 8.23 8.08 3.08
N ASP A 404 8.32 8.93 4.09
CA ASP A 404 9.45 8.94 5.02
C ASP A 404 9.45 7.66 5.87
N GLU A 405 8.28 7.24 6.35
CA GLU A 405 8.16 5.96 7.06
C GLU A 405 8.44 4.76 6.16
N ALA A 406 7.96 4.77 4.91
CA ALA A 406 8.28 3.73 3.93
C ALA A 406 9.78 3.67 3.64
N ALA A 407 10.46 4.81 3.53
CA ALA A 407 11.92 4.86 3.36
C ALA A 407 12.66 4.30 4.59
N ARG A 408 12.18 4.63 5.80
CA ARG A 408 12.72 4.09 7.06
C ARG A 408 12.55 2.57 7.13
N LEU A 409 11.34 2.06 6.91
CA LEU A 409 11.04 0.63 6.89
C LEU A 409 11.84 -0.10 5.81
N PHE A 410 11.97 0.47 4.61
CA PHE A 410 12.80 -0.08 3.54
C PHE A 410 14.27 -0.20 3.94
N SER A 411 14.80 0.80 4.66
CA SER A 411 16.19 0.78 5.14
C SER A 411 16.43 -0.30 6.20
N LEU A 412 15.44 -0.57 7.05
CA LEU A 412 15.49 -1.66 8.04
C LEU A 412 15.32 -3.02 7.37
N TYR A 413 14.42 -3.12 6.40
CA TYR A 413 14.23 -4.33 5.59
C TYR A 413 15.54 -4.75 4.90
N LYS A 414 16.31 -3.78 4.39
CA LYS A 414 17.66 -4.02 3.86
C LYS A 414 18.67 -4.49 4.91
N GLN A 415 18.58 -4.04 6.16
CA GLN A 415 19.49 -4.50 7.21
C GLN A 415 19.23 -5.97 7.59
N LEU A 416 18.00 -6.45 7.43
CA LEU A 416 17.62 -7.85 7.66
C LEU A 416 18.03 -8.77 6.49
N ALA A 417 18.10 -8.24 5.26
CA ALA A 417 18.62 -8.95 4.09
C ALA A 417 20.16 -9.00 4.10
N ILE A 418 20.74 -10.01 4.75
CA ILE A 418 22.19 -10.18 4.88
C ILE A 418 22.83 -10.47 3.51
N LEU A 419 23.64 -9.53 3.02
CA LEU A 419 24.64 -9.73 1.98
C LEU A 419 25.77 -10.60 2.54
N SER A 420 25.73 -11.89 2.24
CA SER A 420 26.85 -12.78 2.46
C SER A 420 27.93 -12.47 1.41
N SER A 421 29.06 -11.92 1.88
CA SER A 421 30.34 -11.92 1.15
C SER A 421 30.89 -13.35 1.18
N PRO A 422 31.59 -13.83 0.12
CA PRO A 422 32.21 -15.15 0.15
C PRO A 422 33.17 -15.24 1.33
N PHE A 423 32.83 -16.06 2.31
CA PHE A 423 33.77 -16.45 3.35
C PHE A 423 34.70 -17.50 2.76
N ALA A 424 36.01 -17.25 2.81
CA ALA A 424 36.98 -18.34 2.73
C ALA A 424 36.71 -19.30 3.91
N ALA A 425 36.62 -20.59 3.60
CA ALA A 425 36.43 -21.75 4.48
C ALA A 425 36.24 -21.42 5.98
N VAL A 426 35.02 -21.61 6.49
CA VAL A 426 34.71 -21.41 7.91
C VAL A 426 35.43 -22.49 8.74
N PRO A 427 36.39 -22.12 9.61
CA PRO A 427 37.00 -23.06 10.53
C PRO A 427 35.98 -23.42 11.62
N PHE A 428 35.87 -24.70 11.94
CA PHE A 428 35.11 -25.17 13.11
C PHE A 428 35.90 -26.25 13.84
N THR A 429 35.55 -26.53 15.10
CA THR A 429 36.21 -27.59 15.88
C THR A 429 35.22 -28.67 16.25
N ILE A 430 35.61 -29.93 16.05
CA ILE A 430 34.94 -31.09 16.65
C ILE A 430 35.88 -31.61 17.74
N ASN A 431 35.40 -31.71 18.99
CA ASN A 431 36.19 -32.17 20.15
C ASN A 431 37.54 -31.43 20.28
N GLU A 432 37.51 -30.09 20.17
CA GLU A 432 38.68 -29.21 20.27
C GLU A 432 39.73 -29.38 19.15
N GLN A 433 39.44 -30.18 18.10
CA GLN A 433 40.32 -30.34 16.94
C GLN A 433 39.85 -29.48 15.74
N PRO A 434 40.72 -28.63 15.15
CA PRO A 434 40.35 -27.77 14.02
C PRO A 434 39.98 -28.55 12.75
N GLN A 435 38.90 -28.14 12.09
CA GLN A 435 38.39 -28.67 10.82
C GLN A 435 38.20 -27.55 9.80
N SER A 436 38.25 -27.89 8.51
CA SER A 436 37.87 -27.04 7.37
C SER A 436 36.97 -27.83 6.43
N THR A 437 35.87 -27.24 5.96
CA THR A 437 34.96 -27.90 5.01
C THR A 437 35.63 -28.19 3.66
N PRO A 438 35.30 -29.32 3.00
CA PRO A 438 35.41 -29.45 1.56
C PRO A 438 34.01 -29.50 0.94
N TYR A 439 33.58 -28.51 0.15
CA TYR A 439 32.44 -28.72 -0.76
C TYR A 439 32.54 -27.86 -2.02
N GLN A 440 32.16 -28.46 -3.16
CA GLN A 440 31.95 -27.79 -4.45
C GLN A 440 30.53 -27.21 -4.47
N GLU A 441 30.41 -25.93 -4.85
CA GLU A 441 29.13 -25.27 -5.06
C GLU A 441 28.59 -25.53 -6.48
N SER A 442 27.30 -25.82 -6.60
CA SER A 442 26.52 -25.47 -7.79
C SER A 442 25.55 -24.35 -7.44
N LEU A 443 25.72 -23.20 -8.11
CA LEU A 443 24.93 -21.99 -7.91
C LEU A 443 23.55 -22.10 -8.58
N ILE A 444 22.49 -21.81 -7.81
CA ILE A 444 21.33 -21.09 -8.33
C ILE A 444 21.30 -19.76 -7.58
N GLN A 445 21.22 -18.67 -8.34
CA GLN A 445 21.30 -17.31 -7.85
C GLN A 445 20.27 -17.07 -6.73
N ASP A 446 20.73 -16.48 -5.62
CA ASP A 446 19.93 -15.99 -4.48
C ASP A 446 19.37 -17.02 -3.47
N SER A 447 19.98 -18.20 -3.31
CA SER A 447 19.80 -19.03 -2.10
C SER A 447 21.04 -19.85 -1.70
N TYR A 448 21.15 -20.19 -0.41
CA TYR A 448 22.16 -21.13 0.11
C TYR A 448 21.52 -22.51 0.33
N VAL A 449 22.08 -23.54 -0.31
CA VAL A 449 21.83 -24.94 0.07
C VAL A 449 23.11 -25.45 0.72
N ILE A 450 23.05 -25.75 2.01
CA ILE A 450 24.13 -26.47 2.70
C ILE A 450 23.81 -27.96 2.55
N GLU A 451 24.45 -28.64 1.61
CA GLU A 451 24.45 -30.11 1.60
C GLU A 451 25.40 -30.62 2.67
N MET A 452 24.85 -31.22 3.73
CA MET A 452 25.64 -31.99 4.68
C MET A 452 25.83 -33.41 4.11
N PRO A 453 27.03 -34.00 4.17
CA PRO A 453 27.23 -35.38 3.76
C PRO A 453 26.42 -36.31 4.67
N GLU A 454 25.80 -37.37 4.13
CA GLU A 454 25.00 -38.35 4.89
C GLU A 454 25.76 -38.90 6.12
N THR A 455 27.09 -38.96 6.03
CA THR A 455 27.97 -39.38 7.14
C THR A 455 29.20 -38.48 7.25
N HIS A 456 29.66 -38.24 8.48
CA HIS A 456 30.98 -37.68 8.75
C HIS A 456 31.64 -38.42 9.92
N GLY A 457 32.66 -39.23 9.61
CA GLY A 457 33.24 -40.18 10.57
C GLY A 457 32.28 -41.33 10.88
N GLU A 458 32.13 -41.71 12.16
CA GLU A 458 31.17 -42.74 12.60
C GLU A 458 29.73 -42.20 12.77
N TYR A 459 29.49 -40.92 12.51
CA TYR A 459 28.18 -40.29 12.67
C TYR A 459 27.40 -40.27 11.35
N ASN A 460 26.21 -40.86 11.38
CA ASN A 460 25.22 -40.86 10.31
C ASN A 460 24.13 -39.83 10.62
N TRP A 461 24.04 -38.78 9.80
CA TRP A 461 23.12 -37.67 10.00
C TRP A 461 21.68 -38.05 9.61
N ALA A 462 21.47 -39.19 8.94
CA ALA A 462 20.15 -39.68 8.53
C ALA A 462 19.23 -40.13 9.68
N HIS A 463 19.73 -40.28 10.91
CA HIS A 463 18.90 -40.65 12.08
C HIS A 463 18.30 -39.45 12.83
N TRP A 464 18.41 -38.22 12.30
CA TRP A 464 17.90 -36.99 12.93
C TRP A 464 16.37 -36.88 13.05
N LEU A 465 15.60 -37.84 12.52
CA LEU A 465 14.13 -37.79 12.48
C LEU A 465 13.42 -39.00 13.09
N GLU A 466 14.12 -39.99 13.64
CA GLU A 466 13.51 -41.26 14.06
C GLU A 466 13.31 -41.44 15.57
N ASP A 467 13.91 -40.61 16.42
CA ASP A 467 13.85 -40.74 17.88
C ASP A 467 12.75 -39.91 18.56
N GLY A 468 11.94 -39.17 17.78
CA GLY A 468 10.67 -38.59 18.23
C GLY A 468 10.77 -37.51 19.32
N ASP A 469 11.96 -37.00 19.62
CA ASP A 469 12.19 -35.98 20.65
C ASP A 469 12.23 -34.58 20.02
N THR A 470 11.08 -33.88 20.02
CA THR A 470 10.93 -32.55 19.41
C THR A 470 11.32 -31.38 20.34
N ASN A 471 11.87 -31.64 21.53
CA ASN A 471 12.09 -30.61 22.56
C ASN A 471 13.56 -30.22 22.80
N ARG A 472 14.44 -30.38 21.81
CA ARG A 472 15.84 -29.95 21.94
C ARG A 472 16.12 -28.68 21.13
N THR A 473 16.18 -27.54 21.81
CA THR A 473 16.91 -26.37 21.30
C THR A 473 18.41 -26.62 21.51
N LYS A 474 19.19 -26.71 20.43
CA LYS A 474 20.66 -26.69 20.53
C LYS A 474 21.22 -25.41 19.92
N VAL A 475 21.89 -24.63 20.76
CA VAL A 475 22.58 -23.39 20.39
C VAL A 475 23.94 -23.74 19.79
N VAL A 476 24.17 -23.35 18.54
CA VAL A 476 25.51 -23.35 17.94
C VAL A 476 26.18 -22.03 18.31
N ILE A 477 27.13 -22.07 19.24
CA ILE A 477 27.93 -20.89 19.60
C ILE A 477 29.08 -20.82 18.61
N VAL A 478 28.97 -19.90 17.64
CA VAL A 478 30.09 -19.54 16.77
C VAL A 478 30.90 -18.49 17.51
N ASN A 479 32.15 -18.79 17.85
CA ASN A 479 32.95 -17.97 18.76
C ASN A 479 33.59 -16.76 18.04
N THR A 480 32.74 -15.92 17.45
CA THR A 480 33.05 -14.56 16.98
C THR A 480 31.76 -13.74 17.02
N SER A 481 31.53 -13.01 18.13
CA SER A 481 30.60 -11.86 18.33
C SER A 481 29.26 -11.78 17.55
N ILE A 482 28.71 -12.88 17.06
CA ILE A 482 27.46 -12.93 16.31
C ILE A 482 26.64 -14.07 16.89
N THR A 483 25.52 -13.73 17.53
CA THR A 483 24.48 -14.67 17.90
C THR A 483 23.44 -14.65 16.79
N LEU A 484 23.32 -15.74 16.02
CA LEU A 484 22.20 -15.95 15.10
C LEU A 484 21.13 -16.74 15.85
N THR A 485 19.97 -16.12 16.07
CA THR A 485 18.77 -16.81 16.55
C THR A 485 17.78 -16.89 15.40
N GLY A 486 17.79 -18.00 14.68
CA GLY A 486 16.76 -18.35 13.71
C GLY A 486 15.80 -19.37 14.31
N VAL A 487 14.50 -19.07 14.32
CA VAL A 487 13.47 -20.07 14.59
C VAL A 487 13.20 -20.80 13.29
N PHE A 488 13.47 -22.11 13.25
CA PHE A 488 12.97 -22.98 12.20
C PHE A 488 11.46 -23.19 12.41
N CYS A 489 10.64 -22.67 11.50
CA CYS A 489 9.28 -23.16 11.30
C CYS A 489 9.28 -23.93 9.98
N HIS A 490 9.23 -25.26 10.05
CA HIS A 490 8.87 -26.08 8.90
C HIS A 490 7.43 -26.56 9.13
N PHE A 491 6.51 -26.07 8.32
CA PHE A 491 5.25 -26.76 8.05
C PHE A 491 5.38 -27.40 6.67
N CYS A 492 5.62 -28.71 6.65
CA CYS A 492 5.15 -29.55 5.57
C CYS A 492 4.00 -30.37 6.15
N ASP A 493 2.78 -30.08 5.70
CA ASP A 493 1.65 -30.99 5.90
C ASP A 493 1.63 -31.95 4.71
N LEU A 494 1.84 -33.23 4.98
CA LEU A 494 1.49 -34.31 4.06
C LEU A 494 0.37 -35.11 4.70
N ASP A 495 -0.84 -34.76 4.26
CA ASP A 495 -2.03 -35.60 4.15
C ASP A 495 -2.34 -36.55 5.31
N LYS A 496 -3.22 -36.10 6.21
CA LYS A 496 -4.61 -36.58 6.28
C LYS A 496 -5.35 -36.01 7.48
N ASN A 497 -6.58 -35.57 7.21
CA ASN A 497 -7.67 -35.25 8.14
C ASN A 497 -7.63 -33.88 8.83
N GLY A 498 -8.40 -32.95 8.26
CA GLY A 498 -9.32 -32.14 9.08
C GLY A 498 -9.03 -30.65 9.18
N CYS A 499 -9.95 -29.89 8.58
CA CYS A 499 -10.47 -28.60 9.03
C CYS A 499 -9.66 -27.30 8.80
N VAL A 500 -10.48 -26.26 8.70
CA VAL A 500 -10.27 -24.86 8.33
C VAL A 500 -10.06 -23.98 9.57
N ASN A 501 -9.19 -22.97 9.39
CA ASN A 501 -9.06 -21.62 9.99
C ASN A 501 -8.54 -21.31 11.42
N MET A 502 -7.50 -20.43 11.38
CA MET A 502 -7.22 -19.18 12.12
C MET A 502 -7.68 -18.99 13.57
N LYS A 503 -6.77 -18.49 14.44
CA LYS A 503 -6.83 -17.13 15.02
C LYS A 503 -5.71 -16.82 16.03
N ASP A 504 -5.27 -15.57 15.99
CA ASP A 504 -4.67 -14.73 17.04
C ASP A 504 -3.32 -15.14 17.70
N ILE A 505 -2.27 -14.33 17.49
CA ILE A 505 -1.15 -14.25 18.45
C ILE A 505 -1.07 -12.82 18.99
N ALA A 506 -1.72 -12.64 20.14
CA ALA A 506 -1.30 -11.70 21.17
C ALA A 506 -0.28 -12.42 22.06
N VAL A 507 0.80 -11.75 22.48
CA VAL A 507 1.65 -12.26 23.59
C VAL A 507 1.72 -11.21 24.68
N ALA A 508 1.09 -11.55 25.81
CA ALA A 508 1.39 -11.01 27.12
C ALA A 508 1.98 -12.15 27.97
N ALA A 509 2.97 -11.79 28.81
CA ALA A 509 3.05 -12.14 30.24
C ALA A 509 4.41 -12.66 30.77
N SER A 510 4.86 -11.95 31.81
CA SER A 510 5.45 -12.40 33.09
C SER A 510 6.65 -13.35 33.13
N ALA A 511 7.71 -12.85 33.78
CA ALA A 511 8.84 -13.61 34.29
C ALA A 511 8.58 -14.09 35.73
N PHE A 512 8.85 -15.37 35.99
CA PHE A 512 9.38 -15.85 37.27
C PHE A 512 10.50 -16.85 36.98
N GLY A 513 11.64 -16.64 37.63
CA GLY A 513 12.89 -17.34 37.37
C GLY A 513 13.04 -18.68 38.08
N SER A 514 14.15 -19.35 37.79
CA SER A 514 14.71 -20.36 38.70
C SER A 514 16.22 -20.45 38.61
N ASP A 515 16.78 -20.44 39.81
CA ASP A 515 18.15 -20.67 40.27
C ASP A 515 18.60 -22.13 40.00
N PRO A 516 19.83 -22.37 39.50
CA PRO A 516 20.32 -23.70 39.14
C PRO A 516 20.92 -24.55 40.29
N ASN A 517 20.62 -24.30 41.57
CA ASN A 517 21.14 -25.12 42.67
C ASN A 517 20.11 -26.02 43.38
N HIS A 518 19.71 -27.15 42.77
CA HIS A 518 19.35 -28.35 43.56
C HIS A 518 19.36 -29.67 42.75
N PRO A 519 19.73 -30.84 43.35
CA PRO A 519 19.89 -32.11 42.63
C PRO A 519 18.61 -32.97 42.58
N ARG A 520 18.48 -33.72 41.47
CA ARG A 520 17.72 -34.99 41.25
C ARG A 520 16.21 -34.99 41.50
N TRP A 521 15.39 -35.22 40.45
CA TRP A 521 14.43 -36.34 40.43
C TRP A 521 13.85 -36.73 39.06
N ASN A 522 13.50 -38.02 38.99
CA ASN A 522 12.98 -38.95 37.97
C ASN A 522 11.66 -38.55 37.25
N PRO A 523 11.52 -38.74 35.91
CA PRO A 523 10.26 -38.53 35.20
C PRO A 523 9.48 -39.86 35.10
N ASN A 524 8.43 -40.01 35.91
CA ASN A 524 7.27 -40.87 35.64
C ASN A 524 6.24 -40.67 36.76
N ALA A 525 5.26 -39.79 36.57
CA ALA A 525 4.02 -39.77 37.33
C ALA A 525 2.94 -38.97 36.60
N ASP A 526 2.08 -39.73 35.91
CA ASP A 526 0.65 -39.56 35.65
C ASP A 526 0.00 -38.21 35.31
N ILE A 527 -0.61 -38.27 34.13
CA ILE A 527 -1.78 -37.58 33.61
C ILE A 527 -2.93 -37.58 34.64
N ASN A 528 -3.57 -36.41 34.87
CA ASN A 528 -5.03 -36.41 34.95
C ASN A 528 -5.69 -35.10 34.51
N ARG A 529 -6.90 -35.31 33.98
CA ARG A 529 -7.85 -34.38 33.36
C ARG A 529 -8.44 -33.42 34.39
N ASP A 530 -8.51 -32.13 34.07
CA ASP A 530 -9.73 -31.30 34.17
C ASP A 530 -9.42 -29.83 33.83
N ASN A 531 -9.78 -29.45 32.60
CA ASN A 531 -9.71 -28.09 32.06
C ASN A 531 -10.57 -27.09 32.85
N LYS A 532 -9.99 -26.29 33.76
CA LYS A 532 -10.61 -25.06 34.27
C LYS A 532 -9.58 -23.94 34.49
N VAL A 533 -9.91 -22.75 33.98
CA VAL A 533 -9.23 -21.48 34.23
C VAL A 533 -10.13 -20.64 35.14
N ASP A 534 -9.58 -20.08 36.22
CA ASP A 534 -10.18 -18.99 36.98
C ASP A 534 -9.13 -17.89 37.18
N LEU A 535 -9.53 -16.63 36.93
CA LEU A 535 -8.71 -15.41 37.05
C LEU A 535 -9.26 -14.51 38.16
N MET A 536 -8.31 -13.87 38.87
CA MET A 536 -8.39 -12.72 39.80
C MET A 536 -8.97 -12.95 41.22
N ASP A 537 -8.16 -12.67 42.26
CA ASP A 537 -8.20 -11.38 42.97
C ASP A 537 -7.00 -11.15 43.94
N ILE A 538 -6.87 -9.89 44.35
CA ILE A 538 -5.78 -9.06 44.87
C ILE A 538 -5.29 -9.33 46.33
N GLY A 539 -3.97 -9.23 46.52
CA GLY A 539 -3.27 -8.31 47.46
C GLY A 539 -3.40 -8.40 49.01
N ASN A 540 -2.22 -8.27 49.64
CA ASN A 540 -1.92 -7.95 51.07
C ASN A 540 -2.15 -9.11 52.07
N THR A 541 -1.25 -9.45 53.01
CA THR A 541 -0.40 -8.59 53.85
C THR A 541 0.59 -9.47 54.66
N ALA A 542 1.70 -8.87 55.08
CA ALA A 542 2.43 -9.11 56.33
C ALA A 542 3.17 -10.45 56.57
N ARG A 543 4.45 -10.33 56.92
CA ARG A 543 4.93 -10.71 58.27
C ARG A 543 6.30 -10.12 58.57
N ASN A 544 6.31 -9.26 59.58
CA ASN A 544 7.48 -8.91 60.37
C ASN A 544 7.49 -9.82 61.61
N PHE A 545 8.69 -9.96 62.19
CA PHE A 545 9.07 -10.61 63.46
C PHE A 545 9.34 -12.12 63.43
N GLY A 546 10.51 -12.59 63.89
CA GLY A 546 11.63 -11.86 64.47
C GLY A 546 12.69 -12.74 65.13
N LYS A 547 13.65 -12.05 65.76
CA LYS A 547 14.54 -12.48 66.84
C LYS A 547 15.39 -13.74 66.58
N THR A 548 16.65 -13.56 66.21
CA THR A 548 17.80 -13.57 67.15
C THR A 548 19.05 -13.08 66.44
#